data_AF-A0A7V9UTL2-F1
#
_entry.id   AF-A0A7V9UTL2-F1
#
_cell.length_a   1.000
_cell.length_b   1.000
_cell.length_c   1.000
_cell.angle_alpha   90.00
_cell.angle_beta   90.00
_cell.angle_gamma   90.00
#
_symmetry.space_group_name_H-M   'P 1'
#
loop_
_entity.id
_entity.type
_entity.pdbx_description
1 polymer ?
#
loop_
_entity_poly.entity_id
_entity_poly.type
_entity_poly.pdbx_seq_one_letter_code
_entity_poly.pdbx_strand_id
1 'polypeptide(L)' 'MSSSEQIKRFIILERDFQSELDEITPTLKLKRNVVAKNFSDVLEKLYK' A
#
# COMPACT_ATOMS: atom_id res chain seq x y z
N MET A 1 -27.45 -4.39 -12.44
CA MET A 1 -26.41 -3.49 -12.98
C MET A 1 -25.18 -3.63 -12.10
N SER A 2 -24.09 -4.19 -12.63
CA SER A 2 -22.82 -4.29 -11.91
C SER A 2 -22.26 -2.88 -11.75
N SER A 3 -22.30 -2.32 -10.54
CA SER A 3 -21.68 -1.03 -10.24
C SER A 3 -20.18 -1.28 -10.17
N SER A 4 -19.42 -0.68 -11.09
CA SER A 4 -17.97 -0.80 -11.11
C SER A 4 -17.39 -0.23 -9.83
N GLU A 5 -16.54 -0.99 -9.17
CA GLU A 5 -15.84 -0.55 -7.96
C GLU A 5 -14.89 0.59 -8.33
N GLN A 6 -15.28 1.82 -7.98
CA GLN A 6 -14.42 2.98 -8.08
C GLN A 6 -13.46 3.04 -6.90
N ILE A 7 -12.20 3.38 -7.18
CA ILE A 7 -11.22 3.73 -6.16
C ILE A 7 -11.72 4.98 -5.44
N LYS A 8 -12.08 4.84 -4.16
CA LYS A 8 -12.67 5.94 -3.37
C LYS A 8 -11.63 6.95 -2.92
N ARG A 9 -10.47 6.47 -2.45
CA ARG A 9 -9.37 7.29 -1.93
C ARG A 9 -8.03 6.59 -2.19
N PHE A 10 -7.00 7.34 -2.53
CA PHE A 10 -5.63 6.85 -2.67
C PHE A 10 -4.63 7.91 -2.20
N ILE A 11 -3.42 7.48 -1.84
CA ILE A 11 -2.30 8.35 -1.47
C ILE A 11 -1.13 7.97 -2.35
N ILE A 12 -0.38 8.98 -2.80
CA ILE A 12 0.89 8.81 -3.50
C ILE A 12 1.99 8.80 -2.45
N LEU A 13 2.78 7.73 -2.42
CA LEU A 13 3.93 7.61 -1.53
C LEU A 13 5.11 8.41 -2.09
N GLU A 14 5.95 8.94 -1.21
CA GLU A 14 7.14 9.72 -1.62
C GLU A 14 8.27 8.85 -2.17
N ARG A 15 8.23 7.54 -1.89
CA ARG A 15 9.18 6.55 -2.39
C ARG A 15 8.49 5.27 -2.83
N ASP A 16 9.20 4.51 -3.64
CA ASP A 16 8.83 3.15 -4.04
C ASP A 16 9.04 2.14 -2.91
N PHE A 17 8.45 0.95 -3.08
CA PHE A 17 8.67 -0.18 -2.18
C PHE A 17 10.08 -0.73 -2.30
N GLN A 18 10.73 -1.01 -1.17
CA GLN A 18 12.11 -1.48 -1.12
C GLN A 18 12.21 -2.93 -0.66
N SER A 19 13.00 -3.73 -1.38
CA SER A 19 13.33 -5.11 -0.98
C SER A 19 14.09 -5.17 0.34
N GLU A 20 14.90 -4.15 0.62
CA GLU A 20 15.72 -4.01 1.84
C GLU A 20 14.86 -3.89 3.10
N LEU A 21 13.65 -3.35 2.97
CA LEU A 21 12.68 -3.18 4.04
C LEU A 21 11.67 -4.33 4.13
N ASP A 22 11.93 -5.42 3.40
CA ASP A 22 11.06 -6.58 3.26
C ASP A 22 9.64 -6.24 2.73
N GLU A 23 9.51 -5.16 1.95
CA GLU A 23 8.21 -4.71 1.42
C GLU A 23 7.81 -5.48 0.17
N ILE A 24 8.79 -6.00 -0.58
CA ILE A 24 8.59 -6.79 -1.78
C ILE A 24 9.42 -8.09 -1.73
N THR A 25 8.91 -9.15 -2.35
CA THR A 25 9.67 -10.38 -2.53
C THR A 25 10.79 -10.17 -3.58
N PRO A 26 11.79 -11.08 -3.63
CA PRO A 26 12.75 -11.10 -4.74
C PRO A 26 12.11 -11.24 -6.13
N THR A 27 10.84 -11.68 -6.17
CA THR A 27 10.02 -11.80 -7.38
C THR A 27 9.08 -10.60 -7.61
N LEU A 28 9.35 -9.47 -6.96
CA LEU A 28 8.59 -8.20 -7.05
C LEU A 28 7.14 -8.27 -6.58
N LYS A 29 6.77 -9.28 -5.79
CA LYS A 29 5.42 -9.36 -5.19
C LYS A 29 5.37 -8.54 -3.91
N LEU A 30 4.33 -7.71 -3.78
CA LEU A 30 4.11 -6.88 -2.60
C LEU A 30 3.77 -7.70 -1.36
N LYS A 31 4.52 -7.51 -0.28
CA LYS A 31 4.19 -8.04 1.05
C LYS A 31 3.27 -7.07 1.79
N ARG A 32 1.97 -7.19 1.55
CA ARG A 32 0.92 -6.31 2.11
C ARG A 32 1.03 -6.11 3.63
N ASN A 33 1.32 -7.15 4.40
CA ASN A 33 1.38 -7.04 5.86
C ASN A 33 2.54 -6.15 6.33
N VAL A 34 3.71 -6.25 5.67
CA VAL A 34 4.89 -5.44 5.99
C VAL A 34 4.64 -3.99 5.56
N VAL A 35 4.14 -3.79 4.35
CA VAL A 35 3.79 -2.47 3.82
C VAL A 35 2.74 -1.78 4.68
N ALA A 36 1.67 -2.48 5.06
CA ALA A 36 0.63 -1.91 5.91
C ALA A 36 1.15 -1.52 7.30
N LYS A 37 2.13 -2.25 7.83
CA LYS A 37 2.80 -1.90 9.09
C LYS A 37 3.70 -0.67 8.93
N ASN A 38 4.55 -0.65 7.90
CA ASN A 38 5.50 0.43 7.63
C ASN A 38 4.79 1.76 7.29
N PHE A 39 3.65 1.69 6.61
CA PHE A 39 2.83 2.84 6.21
C PHE A 39 1.55 2.97 7.04
N SER A 40 1.53 2.44 8.26
CA SER A 40 0.37 2.47 9.15
C SER A 40 -0.14 3.89 9.37
N ASP A 41 0.75 4.85 9.64
CA ASP A 41 0.41 6.27 9.80
C ASP A 41 -0.26 6.87 8.55
N VAL A 42 0.16 6.45 7.36
CA VAL A 42 -0.40 6.92 6.08
C VAL A 42 -1.78 6.32 5.86
N LEU A 43 -1.94 5.02 6.16
CA LEU A 43 -3.24 4.34 6.10
C LEU A 43 -4.21 4.93 7.12
N GLU A 44 -3.79 5.23 8.34
CA GLU A 44 -4.63 5.90 9.34
C GLU A 44 -5.11 7.27 8.85
N LYS A 45 -4.24 8.07 8.22
CA LYS A 45 -4.62 9.35 7.60
C LYS A 45 -5.59 9.19 6.43
N LEU A 46 -5.50 8.09 5.67
CA LEU A 46 -6.40 7.81 4.55
C LEU A 46 -7.84 7.51 5.00
N TYR A 47 -7.97 6.82 6.14
CA TYR A 47 -9.25 6.35 6.68
C TYR A 47 -9.85 7.23 7.78
N LYS A 48 -9.12 8.24 8.28
CA LYS A 48 -9.75 9.37 8.99
C LYS A 48 -10.75 10.10 8.10
#